data_AF-A0A2E8RBD9-F1
#
_entry.id   AF-A0A2E8RBD9-F1
#
_cell.length_a   1.000
_cell.length_b   1.000
_cell.length_c   1.000
_cell.angle_alpha   90.00
_cell.angle_beta   90.00
_cell.angle_gamma   90.00
#
_symmetry.space_group_name_H-M   'P 1'
#
loop_
_entity.id
_entity.type
_entity.pdbx_description
1 polymer ?
#
loop_
_entity_poly.entity_id
_entity_poly.type
_entity_poly.pdbx_seq_one_letter_code
_entity_poly.pdbx_strand_id
1 'polypeptide(L)'
;MKLKIFLKNLYSIYLTIYLLWWVSVFIIISDEGFHPAQDIPWFVLFTAILFIFWVLKYKFSKDKKIFFHEKISSNNLKFHTLAILLLSVWMIISS
;
A
#
# COMPACT_ATOMS: atom_id res chain seq x y z
N MET A 1 0.59 20.58 16.22
CA MET A 1 -0.48 19.55 16.33
C MET A 1 -1.05 19.13 14.96
N LYS A 2 -1.38 20.06 14.06
CA LYS A 2 -1.95 19.76 12.72
C LYS A 2 -1.03 18.95 11.79
N LEU A 3 0.27 19.27 11.72
CA LEU A 3 1.23 18.55 10.86
C LEU A 3 1.35 17.06 11.21
N LYS A 4 1.34 16.72 12.51
CA LYS A 4 1.45 15.32 12.97
C LYS A 4 0.22 14.49 12.59
N ILE A 5 -0.97 15.09 12.57
CA ILE A 5 -2.22 14.45 12.15
C ILE A 5 -2.25 14.31 10.63
N PHE A 6 -1.84 15.35 9.90
CA PHE A 6 -1.72 15.32 8.44
C PHE A 6 -0.75 14.22 7.97
N LEU A 7 0.45 14.14 8.56
CA LEU A 7 1.42 13.07 8.27
C LEU A 7 0.82 11.69 8.55
N LYS A 8 0.09 11.53 9.66
CA LYS A 8 -0.58 10.26 9.99
C LYS A 8 -1.63 9.83 8.96
N ASN A 9 -2.40 10.76 8.41
CA ASN A 9 -3.33 10.48 7.32
C ASN A 9 -2.61 10.21 5.99
N LEU A 10 -1.50 10.88 5.69
CA LEU A 10 -0.70 10.55 4.52
C LEU A 10 -0.14 9.12 4.63
N TYR A 11 0.23 8.70 5.84
CA TYR A 11 0.70 7.34 6.11
C TYR A 11 -0.37 6.27 6.01
N SER A 12 -1.67 6.58 6.13
CA SER A 12 -2.70 5.55 5.93
C SER A 12 -2.84 5.12 4.46
N ILE A 13 -2.39 5.97 3.52
CA ILE A 13 -2.31 5.64 2.09
C ILE A 13 -1.28 4.51 1.83
N TYR A 14 -0.21 4.42 2.64
CA TYR A 14 0.83 3.41 2.46
C TYR A 14 0.27 1.99 2.35
N LEU A 15 -0.62 1.62 3.26
CA LEU A 15 -1.21 0.27 3.28
C LEU A 15 -2.05 0.01 2.04
N THR A 16 -2.78 1.02 1.57
CA THR A 16 -3.55 0.95 0.33
C THR A 16 -2.64 0.65 -0.85
N ILE A 17 -1.55 1.41 -1.02
CA ILE A 17 -0.59 1.20 -2.12
C ILE A 17 0.08 -0.17 -2.00
N TYR A 18 0.48 -0.58 -0.79
CA TYR A 18 1.11 -1.87 -0.55
C TYR A 18 0.21 -3.05 -0.94
N LEU A 19 -1.08 -2.99 -0.60
CA LEU A 19 -2.03 -4.05 -0.96
C LEU A 19 -2.30 -4.07 -2.46
N LEU A 20 -2.49 -2.91 -3.09
CA LEU A 20 -2.69 -2.81 -4.53
C LEU A 20 -1.48 -3.31 -5.31
N TRP A 21 -0.26 -3.06 -4.81
CA TRP A 21 0.96 -3.62 -5.39
C TRP A 21 0.94 -5.15 -5.42
N TRP A 22 0.55 -5.80 -4.32
CA TRP A 22 0.44 -7.27 -4.30
C TRP A 22 -0.67 -7.80 -5.22
N VAL A 23 -1.79 -7.07 -5.36
CA VAL A 23 -2.82 -7.41 -6.34
C VAL A 23 -2.25 -7.31 -7.76
N SER A 24 -1.50 -6.25 -8.09
CA SER A 24 -0.81 -6.14 -9.37
C SER A 24 0.13 -7.31 -9.62
N VAL A 25 0.96 -7.67 -8.64
CA VAL A 25 1.90 -8.81 -8.77
C VAL A 25 1.13 -10.11 -9.04
N PHE A 26 0.02 -10.33 -8.36
CA PHE A 26 -0.83 -11.51 -8.60
C PHE A 26 -1.40 -11.54 -10.03
N ILE A 27 -1.91 -10.40 -10.52
CA ILE A 27 -2.45 -10.27 -11.88
C ILE A 27 -1.37 -10.55 -12.91
N ILE A 28 -0.20 -9.89 -12.82
CA ILE A 28 0.93 -10.07 -13.75
C ILE A 28 1.33 -11.55 -13.85
N ILE A 29 1.50 -12.21 -12.71
CA ILE A 29 1.87 -13.64 -12.67
C ILE A 29 0.77 -14.53 -13.28
N SER A 30 -0.50 -14.17 -13.10
CA SER A 30 -1.63 -14.99 -13.54
C SER A 30 -1.94 -14.83 -15.03
N ASP A 31 -1.83 -13.62 -15.58
CA ASP A 31 -2.22 -13.30 -16.96
C ASP A 31 -1.05 -13.42 -17.94
N GLU A 32 0.11 -12.85 -17.59
CA GLU A 32 1.28 -12.80 -18.49
C GLU A 32 2.27 -13.94 -18.23
N GLY A 33 2.15 -14.60 -17.06
CA GLY A 33 3.15 -15.52 -16.56
C GLY A 33 4.37 -14.80 -15.98
N PHE A 34 5.16 -15.50 -15.17
CA PHE A 34 6.34 -14.90 -14.52
C PHE A 34 7.59 -15.05 -15.39
N HIS A 35 8.18 -13.92 -15.77
CA HIS A 35 9.43 -13.79 -16.52
C HIS A 35 10.56 -13.28 -15.61
N PRO A 36 11.37 -14.17 -15.00
CA PRO A 36 12.28 -13.79 -13.91
C PRO A 36 13.25 -12.65 -14.25
N ALA A 37 13.77 -12.62 -15.49
CA ALA A 37 14.75 -11.62 -15.91
C ALA A 37 14.18 -10.20 -15.99
N GLN A 38 12.87 -10.07 -16.22
CA GLN A 38 12.18 -8.79 -16.36
C GLN A 38 11.45 -8.43 -15.06
N ASP A 39 10.76 -9.39 -14.45
CA ASP A 39 9.85 -9.13 -13.32
C ASP A 39 10.59 -9.00 -11.99
N ILE A 40 11.67 -9.75 -11.76
CA ILE A 40 12.41 -9.69 -10.49
C ILE A 40 12.97 -8.28 -10.24
N PRO A 41 13.66 -7.63 -11.21
CA PRO A 41 14.14 -6.26 -11.02
C PRO A 41 13.02 -5.28 -10.63
N TRP A 42 11.88 -5.33 -11.30
CA TRP A 42 10.73 -4.47 -10.98
C TRP A 42 10.14 -4.80 -9.63
N PHE A 43 9.98 -6.09 -9.32
CA PHE A 43 9.45 -6.54 -8.04
C PHE A 43 10.31 -6.08 -6.87
N VAL A 44 11.64 -6.23 -7.00
CA VAL A 44 12.61 -5.78 -6.00
C VAL A 44 12.58 -4.26 -5.87
N LEU A 45 12.54 -3.52 -6.99
CA LEU A 45 12.53 -2.06 -6.97
C LEU A 45 11.29 -1.51 -6.26
N PHE A 46 10.09 -1.93 -6.67
CA PHE A 46 8.85 -1.46 -6.07
C PHE A 46 8.73 -1.86 -4.60
N THR A 47 9.09 -3.11 -4.27
CA THR A 47 9.09 -3.58 -2.88
C THR A 47 10.10 -2.79 -2.02
N ALA A 48 11.28 -2.46 -2.55
CA ALA A 48 12.27 -1.65 -1.84
C ALA A 48 11.77 -0.22 -1.60
N ILE A 49 11.12 0.41 -2.57
CA ILE A 49 10.51 1.74 -2.42
C ILE A 49 9.44 1.71 -1.33
N LEU A 50 8.56 0.71 -1.35
CA LEU A 50 7.54 0.53 -0.31
C LEU A 50 8.18 0.28 1.06
N PHE A 51 9.23 -0.53 1.13
CA PHE A 51 9.96 -0.76 2.37
C PHE A 51 10.59 0.53 2.93
N ILE A 52 11.18 1.38 2.09
CA ILE A 52 11.69 2.69 2.51
C ILE A 52 10.54 3.54 3.08
N PHE A 53 9.41 3.62 2.40
CA PHE A 53 8.25 4.36 2.91
C PHE A 53 7.72 3.80 4.23
N TRP A 54 7.78 2.48 4.43
CA TRP A 54 7.42 1.85 5.70
C TRP A 54 8.38 2.23 6.83
N VAL A 55 9.69 2.20 6.58
CA VAL A 55 10.71 2.62 7.56
C VAL A 55 10.51 4.09 7.94
N LEU A 56 10.25 4.96 6.95
CA LEU A 56 9.94 6.37 7.19
C LEU A 56 8.65 6.50 8.03
N LYS A 57 7.57 5.79 7.69
CA LYS A 57 6.32 5.75 8.48
C LYS A 57 6.62 5.38 9.93
N TYR A 58 7.39 4.33 10.18
CA TYR A 58 7.71 3.86 11.52
C TYR A 58 8.46 4.92 12.33
N LYS A 59 9.48 5.55 11.74
CA LYS A 59 10.29 6.58 12.38
C LYS A 59 9.50 7.85 12.71
N PHE A 60 8.62 8.30 11.82
CA PHE A 60 7.88 9.57 12.00
C PHE A 60 6.61 9.43 12.83
N SER A 61 5.88 8.33 12.68
CA SER A 61 4.62 8.14 13.41
C SER A 61 4.83 7.74 14.87
N LYS A 62 5.98 7.12 15.19
CA LYS A 62 6.27 6.40 16.46
C LYS A 62 5.13 5.42 16.83
N ASP A 63 4.36 5.00 15.85
CA ASP A 63 3.20 4.15 16.03
C ASP A 63 3.65 2.70 15.89
N LYS A 64 3.25 1.86 16.84
CA LYS A 64 3.62 0.43 16.84
C LYS A 64 2.73 -0.39 15.91
N LYS A 65 1.62 0.17 15.42
CA LYS A 65 0.68 -0.54 14.55
C LYS A 65 1.17 -0.58 13.10
N ILE A 66 1.25 -1.79 12.58
CA ILE A 66 1.75 -2.08 11.23
C ILE A 66 0.77 -1.61 10.14
N PHE A 67 -0.53 -1.85 10.34
CA PHE A 67 -1.59 -1.56 9.35
C PHE A 67 -2.03 -0.09 9.41
N PHE A 68 -2.98 0.25 10.28
CA PHE A 68 -3.47 1.61 10.48
C PHE A 68 -2.95 2.20 11.79
N HIS A 69 -2.66 3.50 11.78
CA HIS A 69 -2.22 4.22 12.97
C HIS A 69 -3.34 4.27 14.02
N GLU A 70 -2.98 4.29 15.30
CA GLU A 70 -3.91 4.04 16.41
C GLU A 70 -5.06 5.06 16.51
N LYS A 71 -4.80 6.29 16.10
CA LYS A 71 -5.76 7.42 16.14
C LYS A 71 -6.47 7.70 14.81
N ILE A 72 -6.57 6.74 13.89
CA ILE A 72 -7.25 6.98 12.61
C ILE A 72 -8.74 7.20 12.86
N SER A 73 -9.34 8.17 12.17
CA SER A 73 -10.79 8.38 12.26
C SER A 73 -11.52 7.20 11.61
N SER A 74 -12.68 6.84 12.16
CA SER A 74 -13.51 5.75 11.62
C SER A 74 -13.89 5.99 10.15
N ASN A 75 -14.15 7.24 9.77
CA ASN A 75 -14.41 7.60 8.38
C ASN A 75 -13.20 7.37 7.47
N ASN A 76 -12.00 7.81 7.87
CA ASN A 76 -10.80 7.58 7.04
C ASN A 76 -10.50 6.10 6.88
N LEU A 77 -10.65 5.31 7.95
CA LEU A 77 -10.52 3.85 7.87
C LEU A 77 -11.48 3.26 6.85
N LYS A 78 -12.77 3.62 6.91
CA LYS A 78 -13.79 3.18 5.95
C LYS A 78 -13.44 3.57 4.51
N PHE A 79 -13.01 4.82 4.28
CA PHE A 79 -12.61 5.27 2.95
C PHE A 79 -11.40 4.50 2.42
N HIS A 80 -10.36 4.27 3.24
CA HIS A 80 -9.20 3.47 2.83
C HIS A 80 -9.59 2.03 2.49
N THR A 81 -10.39 1.38 3.33
CA THR A 81 -10.84 0.01 3.09
C THR A 81 -11.73 -0.08 1.84
N LEU A 82 -12.65 0.87 1.66
CA LEU A 82 -13.51 0.93 0.47
C LEU A 82 -12.67 1.16 -0.80
N ALA A 83 -11.69 2.07 -0.75
CA ALA A 83 -10.80 2.35 -1.86
C ALA A 83 -9.96 1.12 -2.23
N ILE A 84 -9.41 0.41 -1.25
CA ILE A 84 -8.68 -0.85 -1.50
C ILE A 84 -9.60 -1.85 -2.21
N LEU A 85 -10.81 -2.04 -1.70
CA LEU A 85 -11.75 -3.01 -2.25
C LEU A 85 -12.17 -2.64 -3.69
N LEU A 86 -12.57 -1.39 -3.92
CA LEU A 86 -13.01 -0.92 -5.22
C LEU A 86 -11.88 -0.96 -6.26
N LEU A 87 -10.69 -0.49 -5.91
CA LEU A 87 -9.55 -0.48 -6.82
C LEU A 87 -9.06 -1.90 -7.11
N SER A 88 -9.05 -2.79 -6.12
CA SER A 88 -8.65 -4.19 -6.35
C SER A 88 -9.63 -4.90 -7.29
N VAL A 89 -10.94 -4.73 -7.07
CA VAL A 89 -11.98 -5.29 -7.97
C VAL A 89 -11.87 -4.69 -9.37
N TRP A 90 -11.67 -3.38 -9.47
CA TRP A 90 -11.48 -2.71 -10.75
C TRP A 90 -10.29 -3.27 -11.52
N MET A 91 -9.13 -3.39 -10.85
CA MET A 91 -7.90 -3.91 -11.46
C MET A 91 -8.11 -5.31 -12.05
N ILE A 92 -8.80 -6.20 -11.33
CA ILE A 92 -9.11 -7.57 -11.79
C ILE A 92 -10.10 -7.59 -12.96
N ILE A 93 -11.06 -6.67 -13.00
CA ILE A 93 -12.03 -6.60 -14.11
C ILE A 93 -11.39 -5.98 -15.37
N SER A 94 -10.41 -5.10 -15.19
CA SER A 94 -9.75 -4.37 -16.27
C SER A 94 -8.48 -5.02 -16.83
N SER A 95 -7.96 -6.05 -16.16
CA SER A 95 -6.86 -6.90 -16.61
C SER A 95 -7.36 -7.94 -17.62
#